data_AF-A0A7W0RNN3-F1
#
_entry.id   AF-A0A7W0RNN3-F1
#
_cell.length_a   1.000
_cell.length_b   1.000
_cell.length_c   1.000
_cell.angle_alpha   90.00
_cell.angle_beta   90.00
_cell.angle_gamma   90.00
#
_symmetry.space_group_name_H-M   'P 1'
#
loop_
_entity.id
_entity.type
_entity.pdbx_description
1 polymer ?
#
loop_
_entity_poly.entity_id
_entity_poly.type
_entity_poly.pdbx_seq_one_letter_code
_entity_poly.pdbx_strand_id
1 'polypeptide(L)'
;MLTILRRVLQRWQVHVFVVFGAFFVIRLRHDPGWFLLGSMVLLGIGFLLNLLVIVANGGAMPFAGTRDDMDPSDQGLYKPIDEGARLVVLSDWIPLGSRLISPGDVLLFIGAAAGILGRLGGLK
;
A
#
# COMPACT_ATOMS: atom_id res chain seq x y z
N MET A 1 -8.37 -9.04 18.01
CA MET A 1 -7.13 -8.89 17.20
C MET A 1 -7.08 -9.88 16.03
N LEU A 2 -7.22 -11.20 16.26
CA LEU A 2 -7.23 -12.22 15.20
C LEU A 2 -8.32 -12.02 14.12
N THR A 3 -9.52 -11.58 14.49
CA THR A 3 -10.65 -11.38 13.56
C THR A 3 -10.50 -10.16 12.65
N ILE A 4 -9.74 -9.16 13.09
CA ILE A 4 -9.42 -7.96 12.30
C ILE A 4 -8.27 -8.31 11.35
N LEU A 5 -7.22 -8.96 11.88
CA LEU A 5 -6.10 -9.44 11.09
C LEU A 5 -6.56 -10.40 9.98
N ARG A 6 -7.48 -11.32 10.29
CA ARG A 6 -8.06 -12.24 9.31
C ARG A 6 -8.86 -11.50 8.24
N ARG A 7 -9.68 -10.50 8.58
CA ARG A 7 -10.44 -9.72 7.59
C ARG A 7 -9.53 -8.89 6.67
N VAL A 8 -8.47 -8.30 7.23
CA VAL A 8 -7.45 -7.55 6.46
C VAL A 8 -6.68 -8.49 5.52
N LEU A 9 -6.25 -9.66 6.01
CA LEU A 9 -5.57 -10.70 5.21
C LEU A 9 -6.46 -11.27 4.10
N GLN A 10 -7.73 -11.56 4.39
CA GLN A 10 -8.64 -12.24 3.46
C GLN A 10 -9.14 -11.31 2.34
N ARG A 11 -9.23 -9.99 2.59
CA ARG A 11 -9.77 -9.01 1.63
C ARG A 11 -8.72 -8.34 0.75
N TRP A 12 -7.51 -8.07 1.26
CA TRP A 12 -6.48 -7.33 0.51
C TRP A 12 -5.28 -8.19 0.07
N GLN A 13 -4.99 -9.31 0.74
CA GLN A 13 -3.60 -9.77 0.79
C GLN A 13 -3.23 -10.97 -0.08
N VAL A 14 -4.12 -11.91 -0.44
CA VAL A 14 -3.62 -13.09 -1.19
C VAL A 14 -3.07 -12.70 -2.56
N HIS A 15 -3.80 -11.92 -3.35
CA HIS A 15 -3.34 -11.57 -4.70
C HIS A 15 -2.16 -10.59 -4.68
N VAL A 16 -2.21 -9.57 -3.82
CA VAL A 16 -1.11 -8.60 -3.69
C VAL A 16 0.14 -9.28 -3.15
N PHE A 17 0.05 -10.12 -2.10
CA PHE A 17 1.20 -10.86 -1.57
C PHE A 17 1.70 -11.96 -2.51
N VAL A 18 0.82 -12.63 -3.27
CA VAL A 18 1.25 -13.64 -4.24
C VAL A 18 1.94 -12.96 -5.42
N VAL A 19 1.40 -11.84 -5.93
CA VAL A 19 2.02 -11.09 -7.02
C VAL A 19 3.31 -10.41 -6.56
N PHE A 20 3.32 -9.77 -5.39
CA PHE A 20 4.54 -9.20 -4.80
C PHE A 20 5.56 -10.29 -4.46
N GLY A 21 5.13 -11.38 -3.84
CA GLY A 21 5.99 -12.50 -3.44
C GLY A 21 6.58 -13.23 -4.64
N ALA A 22 5.79 -13.44 -5.70
CA ALA A 22 6.29 -14.00 -6.96
C ALA A 22 7.27 -13.03 -7.64
N PHE A 23 6.94 -11.74 -7.72
CA PHE A 23 7.84 -10.71 -8.23
C PHE A 23 9.16 -10.66 -7.43
N PHE A 24 9.08 -10.76 -6.10
CA PHE A 24 10.17 -10.79 -5.14
C PHE A 24 11.10 -11.99 -5.34
N VAL A 25 10.56 -13.21 -5.48
CA VAL A 25 11.33 -14.44 -5.74
C VAL A 25 12.03 -14.39 -7.09
N ILE A 26 11.35 -13.84 -8.11
CA ILE A 26 11.92 -13.73 -9.46
C ILE A 26 13.04 -12.67 -9.51
N ARG A 27 12.90 -11.54 -8.78
CA ARG A 27 13.89 -10.45 -8.78
C ARG A 27 15.16 -10.78 -8.00
N LEU A 28 15.06 -11.38 -6.82
CA LEU A 28 16.22 -11.72 -5.98
C LEU A 28 17.19 -12.69 -6.68
N ARG A 29 16.70 -13.48 -7.63
CA ARG A 29 17.54 -14.42 -8.40
C ARG A 29 18.37 -13.76 -9.52
N HIS A 30 18.00 -12.57 -9.98
CA HIS A 30 18.56 -12.04 -11.23
C HIS A 30 19.37 -10.75 -11.11
N ASP A 31 19.14 -9.88 -10.12
CA ASP A 31 19.82 -8.57 -10.06
C ASP A 31 20.13 -8.11 -8.61
N PRO A 32 21.33 -8.34 -8.03
CA PRO A 32 21.68 -7.86 -6.69
C PRO A 32 22.09 -6.37 -6.66
N GLY A 33 21.45 -5.54 -7.50
CA GLY A 33 21.77 -4.11 -7.60
C GLY A 33 21.22 -3.29 -6.43
N TRP A 34 21.94 -2.23 -6.04
CA TRP A 34 21.49 -1.27 -5.01
C TRP A 34 20.10 -0.66 -5.31
N PHE A 35 19.72 -0.55 -6.59
CA PHE A 35 18.37 -0.16 -7.01
C PHE A 35 17.29 -1.17 -6.63
N LEU A 36 17.59 -2.47 -6.66
CA LEU A 36 16.67 -3.49 -6.18
C LEU A 36 16.51 -3.36 -4.66
N LEU A 37 17.60 -3.24 -3.92
CA LEU A 37 17.52 -3.07 -2.47
C LEU A 37 16.75 -1.81 -2.07
N GLY A 38 17.03 -0.68 -2.71
CA GLY A 38 16.33 0.59 -2.45
C GLY A 38 14.84 0.52 -2.78
N SER A 39 14.48 -0.05 -3.93
CA SER A 39 13.06 -0.26 -4.27
C SER A 39 12.35 -1.17 -3.27
N MET A 40 13.00 -2.25 -2.82
CA MET A 40 12.45 -3.16 -1.81
C MET A 40 12.21 -2.46 -0.48
N VAL A 41 13.14 -1.62 -0.03
CA VAL A 41 12.99 -0.86 1.22
C VAL A 41 11.81 0.09 1.12
N LEU A 42 11.68 0.83 0.01
CA LEU A 42 10.56 1.76 -0.20
C LEU A 42 9.22 1.03 -0.24
N LEU A 43 9.15 -0.09 -0.96
CA LEU A 43 7.96 -0.93 -1.03
C LEU A 43 7.55 -1.46 0.35
N GLY A 44 8.52 -1.98 1.10
CA GLY A 44 8.30 -2.51 2.45
C GLY A 44 7.79 -1.44 3.41
N ILE A 45 8.41 -0.26 3.43
CA ILE A 45 7.98 0.86 4.28
C ILE A 45 6.59 1.33 3.89
N GLY A 46 6.32 1.53 2.59
CA GLY A 46 4.99 1.96 2.12
C GLY A 46 3.89 1.01 2.55
N PHE A 47 4.12 -0.30 2.39
CA PHE A 47 3.20 -1.33 2.86
C PHE A 47 3.00 -1.30 4.38
N LEU A 48 4.08 -1.19 5.15
CA LEU A 48 4.01 -1.15 6.62
C LEU A 48 3.26 0.08 7.13
N LEU A 49 3.42 1.24 6.50
CA LEU A 49 2.67 2.45 6.85
C LEU A 49 1.17 2.25 6.65
N ASN A 50 0.75 1.74 5.49
CA ASN A 50 -0.67 1.48 5.22
C ASN A 50 -1.24 0.45 6.19
N LEU A 51 -0.50 -0.63 6.44
CA LEU A 51 -0.92 -1.66 7.39
C LEU A 51 -1.07 -1.10 8.81
N LEU A 52 -0.13 -0.26 9.25
CA LEU A 52 -0.17 0.36 10.56
C LEU A 52 -1.42 1.23 10.73
N VAL A 53 -1.76 2.04 9.72
CA VAL A 53 -2.97 2.87 9.71
C VAL A 53 -4.23 2.01 9.78
N ILE A 54 -4.32 1.00 8.93
CA ILE A 54 -5.48 0.08 8.88
C ILE A 54 -5.67 -0.60 10.24
N VAL A 55 -4.60 -1.14 10.83
CA VAL A 55 -4.67 -1.82 12.13
C VAL A 55 -5.06 -0.83 13.25
N ALA A 56 -4.47 0.36 13.26
CA ALA A 56 -4.79 1.41 14.24
C ALA A 56 -6.26 1.86 14.17
N ASN A 57 -6.90 1.69 13.00
CA ASN A 57 -8.25 2.13 12.72
C ASN A 57 -9.30 1.00 12.69
N GLY A 58 -8.96 -0.19 13.20
CA GLY A 58 -9.91 -1.31 13.34
C GLY A 58 -10.09 -2.14 12.08
N GLY A 59 -9.16 -2.06 11.13
CA GLY A 59 -9.19 -2.82 9.88
C GLY A 59 -9.72 -2.06 8.68
N ALA A 60 -9.92 -0.74 8.79
CA ALA A 60 -10.35 0.12 7.69
C ALA A 60 -9.39 1.31 7.52
N MET A 61 -9.10 1.67 6.27
CA MET A 61 -8.26 2.81 5.92
C MET A 61 -9.07 4.10 6.00
N PRO A 62 -8.66 5.11 6.79
CA PRO A 62 -9.31 6.40 6.78
C PRO A 62 -9.07 7.13 5.45
N PHE A 63 -10.02 7.93 4.99
CA PHE A 63 -9.84 8.80 3.82
C PHE A 63 -10.52 10.16 3.99
N ALA A 64 -9.99 11.17 3.30
CA ALA A 64 -10.44 12.55 3.35
C ALA A 64 -11.60 12.82 2.38
N GLY A 65 -12.72 12.12 2.58
CA GLY A 65 -13.96 12.30 1.80
C GLY A 65 -15.18 11.82 2.56
N THR A 66 -16.34 11.82 1.90
CA THR A 66 -17.60 11.39 2.51
C THR A 66 -17.95 9.97 2.07
N ARG A 67 -18.83 9.28 2.82
CA ARG A 67 -19.33 7.95 2.41
C ARG A 67 -20.02 7.97 1.05
N ASP A 68 -20.60 9.09 0.66
CA ASP A 68 -21.32 9.25 -0.60
C ASP A 68 -20.36 9.29 -1.81
N ASP A 69 -19.09 9.64 -1.58
CA ASP A 69 -18.03 9.64 -2.59
C ASP A 69 -17.41 8.25 -2.82
N MET A 70 -17.82 7.24 -2.04
CA MET A 70 -17.21 5.91 -2.03
C MET A 70 -17.95 4.94 -2.95
N ASP A 71 -17.20 4.23 -3.79
CA ASP A 71 -17.72 3.11 -4.57
C ASP A 71 -18.32 2.05 -3.62
N PRO A 72 -19.51 1.50 -3.89
CA PRO A 72 -20.09 0.43 -3.09
C PRO A 72 -19.15 -0.77 -2.85
N SER A 73 -18.24 -1.05 -3.78
CA SER A 73 -17.23 -2.11 -3.65
C SER A 73 -16.16 -1.83 -2.59
N ASP A 74 -15.93 -0.56 -2.25
CA ASP A 74 -14.96 -0.10 -1.27
C ASP A 74 -15.54 0.03 0.15
N GLN A 75 -16.86 -0.20 0.29
CA GLN A 75 -17.55 -0.11 1.57
C GLN A 75 -17.05 -1.16 2.57
N GLY A 76 -16.59 -0.66 3.73
CA GLY A 76 -16.00 -1.46 4.79
C GLY A 76 -14.51 -1.79 4.60
N LEU A 77 -13.87 -1.30 3.53
CA LEU A 77 -12.41 -1.19 3.41
C LEU A 77 -11.94 0.20 3.84
N TYR A 78 -12.76 1.20 3.55
CA TYR A 78 -12.49 2.60 3.86
C TYR A 78 -13.51 3.17 4.85
N LYS A 79 -13.09 4.19 5.59
CA LYS A 79 -13.99 4.99 6.44
C LYS A 79 -13.62 6.48 6.34
N PRO A 80 -14.58 7.41 6.37
CA PRO A 80 -14.27 8.83 6.46
C PRO A 80 -13.39 9.13 7.68
N ILE A 81 -12.49 10.11 7.56
CA ILE A 81 -11.78 10.67 8.71
C ILE A 81 -12.80 11.32 9.65
N ASP A 82 -12.79 10.89 10.92
CA ASP A 82 -13.62 11.40 12.01
C ASP A 82 -12.76 11.62 13.27
N GLU A 83 -13.39 12.05 14.38
CA GLU A 83 -12.71 12.27 15.67
C GLU A 83 -12.07 10.98 16.24
N GLY A 84 -12.51 9.81 15.79
CA GLY A 84 -11.97 8.51 16.19
C GLY A 84 -10.82 8.02 15.30
N ALA A 85 -10.52 8.71 14.19
CA ALA A 85 -9.47 8.31 13.26
C ALA A 85 -8.07 8.49 13.87
N ARG A 86 -7.26 7.43 13.78
CA ARG A 86 -5.88 7.43 14.25
C ARG A 86 -4.93 7.52 13.06
N LEU A 87 -3.75 8.12 13.26
CA LEU A 87 -2.72 8.24 12.22
C LEU A 87 -3.23 8.92 10.93
N VAL A 88 -4.04 9.97 11.08
CA VAL A 88 -4.67 10.71 9.97
C VAL A 88 -3.65 11.19 8.93
N VAL A 89 -2.44 11.56 9.35
CA VAL A 89 -1.37 11.99 8.44
C VAL A 89 -0.95 10.90 7.46
N LEU A 90 -1.16 9.62 7.79
CA LEU A 90 -0.81 8.48 6.95
C LEU A 90 -2.04 7.91 6.20
N SER A 91 -3.21 8.54 6.30
CA SER A 91 -4.42 8.08 5.65
C SER A 91 -4.51 8.54 4.18
N ASP A 92 -5.63 8.23 3.50
CA ASP A 92 -5.82 8.63 2.11
C ASP A 92 -6.32 10.07 2.01
N TRP A 93 -5.42 11.01 1.74
CA TRP A 93 -5.75 12.43 1.61
C TRP A 93 -5.01 13.13 0.48
N ILE A 94 -4.07 12.45 -0.19
CA ILE A 94 -3.31 13.03 -1.30
C ILE A 94 -4.15 12.85 -2.57
N PRO A 95 -4.58 13.92 -3.25
CA PRO A 95 -5.34 13.79 -4.48
C PRO A 95 -4.44 13.34 -5.63
N LEU A 96 -4.86 12.28 -6.33
CA LEU A 96 -4.25 11.79 -7.56
C LEU A 96 -5.36 11.48 -8.58
N GLY A 97 -5.65 12.45 -9.44
CA GLY A 97 -6.76 12.37 -10.39
C GLY A 97 -8.10 12.31 -9.65
N SER A 98 -8.88 11.25 -9.89
CA SER A 98 -10.16 11.00 -9.22
C SER A 98 -10.04 10.17 -7.93
N ARG A 99 -8.82 9.84 -7.50
CA ARG A 99 -8.58 9.02 -6.31
C ARG A 99 -7.84 9.79 -5.24
N LEU A 100 -8.02 9.37 -4.00
CA LEU A 100 -7.17 9.76 -2.88
C LEU A 100 -6.18 8.62 -2.63
N ILE A 101 -4.94 8.98 -2.34
CA ILE A 101 -3.88 8.02 -2.00
C ILE A 101 -3.24 8.40 -0.68
N SER A 102 -2.62 7.42 -0.03
CA SER A 102 -1.85 7.63 1.19
C SER A 102 -0.37 7.93 0.91
N PRO A 103 0.37 8.47 1.89
CA PRO A 103 1.83 8.52 1.84
C PRO A 103 2.47 7.13 1.64
N GLY A 104 1.85 6.06 2.15
CA GLY A 104 2.34 4.70 1.92
C GLY A 104 2.18 4.27 0.47
N ASP A 105 1.08 4.63 -0.19
CA ASP A 105 0.90 4.38 -1.64
C ASP A 105 1.93 5.13 -2.47
N VAL A 106 2.28 6.36 -2.08
CA VAL A 106 3.36 7.12 -2.75
C VAL A 106 4.69 6.36 -2.68
N LEU A 107 5.06 5.82 -1.50
CA LEU A 107 6.27 5.02 -1.36
C LEU A 107 6.19 3.72 -2.18
N LEU A 108 5.01 3.09 -2.25
CA LEU A 108 4.78 1.92 -3.09
C LEU A 108 4.99 2.25 -4.57
N PHE A 109 4.44 3.36 -5.06
CA PHE A 109 4.62 3.80 -6.44
C PHE A 109 6.08 4.14 -6.76
N ILE A 110 6.77 4.88 -5.90
CA ILE A 110 8.18 5.25 -6.10
C ILE A 110 9.05 3.98 -6.08
N GLY A 111 8.83 3.08 -5.13
CA GLY A 111 9.56 1.82 -5.05
C GLY A 111 9.35 0.97 -6.30
N ALA A 112 8.11 0.82 -6.76
CA ALA A 112 7.79 0.10 -8.00
C ALA A 112 8.47 0.74 -9.23
N ALA A 113 8.37 2.06 -9.38
CA ALA A 113 8.99 2.80 -10.48
C ALA A 113 10.52 2.65 -10.47
N ALA A 114 11.17 2.78 -9.31
CA ALA A 114 12.61 2.60 -9.17
C ALA A 114 13.04 1.17 -9.54
N GLY A 115 12.27 0.16 -9.17
CA GLY A 115 12.53 -1.24 -9.55
C GLY A 115 12.41 -1.49 -11.05
N ILE A 116 11.46 -0.83 -11.72
CA ILE A 116 11.29 -0.91 -13.18
C ILE A 116 12.44 -0.18 -13.90
N LEU A 117 12.74 1.05 -13.48
CA LEU A 117 13.81 1.86 -14.06
C LEU A 117 15.19 1.22 -13.87
N GLY A 118 15.45 0.62 -12.70
CA GLY A 118 16.66 -0.14 -12.45
C GLY A 118 16.84 -1.30 -13.43
N ARG A 119 15.76 -1.98 -13.83
CA ARG A 119 15.79 -3.03 -14.86
C ARG A 119 16.15 -2.46 -16.22
N LEU A 120 15.51 -1.36 -16.62
CA LEU A 120 15.73 -0.74 -17.94
C LEU A 120 17.16 -0.19 -18.06
N GLY A 121 17.72 0.34 -16.97
CA GLY A 121 19.10 0.84 -16.92
C GLY A 121 20.17 -0.26 -16.90
N GLY A 122 19.85 -1.43 -16.33
CA GLY A 122 20.74 -2.60 -16.27
C GLY A 122 20.73 -3.49 -17.51
N LEU A 123 19.86 -3.24 -18.49
CA LEU A 123 19.83 -3.92 -19.79
C LEU A 123 20.85 -3.34 -20.81
N LYS A 124 21.88 -2.65 -20.33
CA LYS A 124 22.98 -2.12 -21.16
C LYS A 124 24.18 -3.04 -21.14
#